data_AF-A0A0F9K9Q0-F1
#
_entry.id   AF-A0A0F9K9Q0-F1
#
_cell.length_a   1.000
_cell.length_b   1.000
_cell.length_c   1.000
_cell.angle_alpha   90.00
_cell.angle_beta   90.00
_cell.angle_gamma   90.00
#
_symmetry.space_group_name_H-M   'P 1'
#
loop_
_entity.id
_entity.type
_entity.pdbx_description
1 polymer ?
#
loop_
_entity_poly.entity_id
_entity_poly.type
_entity_poly.pdbx_seq_one_letter_code
_entity_poly.pdbx_strand_id
1 'polypeptide(L)' 'MILHTYSLTLFQWIFMAVGGIVLIVLNLFIAKYIHKDAIRRGIKNSEFWLLIGLILGLFGLLLYVFVRKNYDES' A
#
# COMPACT_ATOMS: atom_id res chain seq x y z
N MET A 1 25.30 1.19 -28.31
CA MET A 1 24.35 1.57 -27.26
C MET A 1 23.46 0.37 -27.01
N ILE A 2 23.83 -0.47 -26.04
CA ILE A 2 23.06 -1.66 -25.68
C ILE A 2 21.99 -1.18 -24.70
N LEU A 3 20.74 -1.09 -25.17
CA LEU A 3 19.59 -0.90 -24.30
C LEU A 3 19.49 -2.17 -23.43
N HIS A 4 19.99 -2.11 -22.20
CA HIS A 4 19.67 -3.14 -21.21
C HIS A 4 18.21 -2.94 -20.81
N THR A 5 17.31 -3.59 -21.53
CA THR A 5 15.91 -3.69 -21.13
C THR A 5 15.89 -4.49 -19.85
N TYR A 6 15.77 -3.84 -18.69
CA TYR A 6 15.57 -4.51 -17.40
C TYR A 6 14.20 -5.19 -17.42
N SER A 7 14.13 -6.38 -18.02
CA SER A 7 12.97 -7.23 -17.93
C SER A 7 12.90 -7.73 -16.48
N LEU A 8 11.87 -7.27 -15.76
CA LEU A 8 11.53 -7.85 -14.46
C LEU A 8 11.36 -9.35 -14.67
N THR A 9 12.22 -10.12 -14.02
CA THR A 9 12.16 -11.58 -14.05
C THR A 9 10.79 -12.04 -13.53
N LEU A 10 10.32 -13.20 -13.99
CA LEU A 10 9.03 -13.77 -13.56
C LEU A 10 8.93 -13.84 -12.02
N PHE A 11 10.06 -14.11 -11.35
CA PHE A 11 10.17 -14.10 -9.90
C PHE A 11 9.86 -12.73 -9.27
N GLN A 12 10.40 -11.64 -9.83
CA GLN A 12 10.14 -10.28 -9.33
C GLN A 12 8.67 -9.88 -9.50
N TRP A 13 8.03 -10.29 -10.59
CA TRP A 13 6.60 -10.08 -10.79
C TRP A 13 5.74 -10.81 -9.76
N ILE A 14 6.07 -12.08 -9.49
CA ILE A 14 5.39 -12.86 -8.45
C ILE A 14 5.60 -12.20 -7.09
N PHE A 15 6.82 -11.76 -6.78
CA PHE A 15 7.13 -11.09 -5.51
C PHE A 15 6.33 -9.79 -5.34
N MET A 16 6.23 -8.96 -6.39
CA MET A 16 5.40 -7.75 -6.34
C MET A 16 3.91 -8.06 -6.20
N ALA A 17 3.41 -9.07 -6.90
CA ALA A 17 2.01 -9.48 -6.79
C ALA A 17 1.67 -9.96 -5.37
N VAL A 18 2.50 -10.85 -4.81
CA VAL A 18 2.35 -11.33 -3.44
C VAL A 18 2.49 -10.18 -2.43
N GLY A 19 3.48 -9.30 -2.60
CA GLY A 19 3.66 -8.12 -1.75
C GLY A 19 2.45 -7.19 -1.77
N GLY A 20 1.86 -6.96 -2.95
CA GLY A 20 0.63 -6.18 -3.10
C GLY A 20 -0.56 -6.81 -2.39
N ILE A 21 -0.77 -8.12 -2.55
CA ILE A 21 -1.83 -8.86 -1.86
C ILE A 21 -1.66 -8.77 -0.34
N VAL A 22 -0.44 -8.98 0.16
CA VAL A 22 -0.13 -8.88 1.60
C VAL A 22 -0.43 -7.47 2.12
N LEU A 23 -0.04 -6.42 1.38
CA LEU A 23 -0.34 -5.04 1.74
C LEU A 23 -1.84 -4.76 1.82
N ILE A 24 -2.63 -5.26 0.86
CA ILE A 24 -4.10 -5.12 0.87
C ILE A 24 -4.69 -5.81 2.10
N VAL A 25 -4.28 -7.05 2.36
CA VAL A 25 -4.77 -7.83 3.52
C VAL A 25 -4.40 -7.14 4.83
N LEU A 26 -3.17 -6.63 4.96
CA LEU A 26 -2.72 -5.89 6.14
C LEU A 26 -3.57 -4.63 6.37
N ASN A 27 -3.87 -3.88 5.30
CA ASN A 27 -4.75 -2.71 5.39
C ASN A 27 -6.17 -3.08 5.83
N LEU A 28 -6.74 -4.19 5.36
CA LEU A 28 -8.03 -4.69 5.83
C LEU A 28 -8.02 -5.04 7.33
N PHE A 29 -6.93 -5.64 7.83
CA PHE A 29 -6.78 -5.92 9.25
C PHE A 29 -6.68 -4.64 10.09
N ILE A 30 -5.88 -3.66 9.63
CA ILE A 30 -5.76 -2.35 10.28
C ILE A 30 -7.10 -1.64 10.32
N ALA A 31 -7.82 -1.63 9.19
CA ALA A 31 -9.18 -1.09 9.10
C ALA A 31 -10.13 -1.73 10.12
N LYS A 32 -10.16 -3.07 10.17
CA LYS A 32 -10.96 -3.82 11.14
C LYS A 32 -10.58 -3.49 12.59
N TYR A 33 -9.29 -3.34 12.88
CA TYR A 33 -8.80 -2.99 14.21
C TYR A 33 -9.24 -1.58 14.61
N ILE A 34 -9.05 -0.59 13.74
CA ILE A 34 -9.46 0.81 13.94
C ILE A 34 -10.97 0.89 14.18
N HIS A 35 -11.77 0.19 13.38
CA HIS A 35 -13.22 0.16 13.55
C HIS A 35 -13.62 -0.47 14.90
N LYS A 36 -13.00 -1.59 15.29
CA LYS A 36 -13.25 -2.24 16.58
C LYS A 36 -12.84 -1.34 17.76
N ASP A 37 -11.75 -0.61 17.65
CA ASP A 37 -11.29 0.34 18.66
C ASP A 37 -12.24 1.56 18.76
N ALA A 38 -12.70 2.09 17.62
CA ALA A 38 -13.66 3.18 17.58
C ALA A 38 -15.00 2.82 18.22
N ILE A 39 -15.52 1.60 17.98
CA ILE A 39 -16.72 1.09 18.65
C ILE A 39 -16.49 0.99 20.17
N ARG A 40 -15.34 0.45 20.61
CA ARG A 40 -15.00 0.35 22.03
C ARG A 40 -14.95 1.72 22.72
N ARG A 41 -14.54 2.76 22.00
CA ARG A 41 -14.48 4.15 22.50
C ARG A 41 -15.79 4.92 22.33
N GLY A 42 -16.86 4.31 21.79
CA GLY A 42 -18.15 4.97 21.57
C GLY A 42 -18.13 6.05 20.48
N ILE A 43 -17.13 6.04 19.60
CA ILE A 43 -16.98 7.05 18.54
C ILE A 43 -17.89 6.67 17.38
N LYS A 44 -19.00 7.41 17.19
CA LYS A 44 -19.97 7.18 16.10
C LYS A 44 -19.36 7.32 14.70
N ASN A 45 -18.33 8.15 14.52
CA ASN A 45 -17.68 8.40 13.22
C ASN A 45 -16.52 7.42 12.89
N SER A 46 -16.69 6.14 13.20
CA SER A 46 -15.65 5.12 12.90
C SER A 46 -15.31 5.01 11.39
N GLU A 47 -16.26 5.33 10.52
CA GLU A 47 -16.12 5.38 9.06
C GLU A 47 -15.12 6.46 8.61
N PHE A 48 -15.07 7.59 9.33
CA PHE A 48 -14.13 8.68 9.02
C PHE A 48 -12.68 8.26 9.26
N TRP A 49 -12.43 7.46 10.30
CA TRP A 49 -11.11 6.92 10.60
C TRP A 49 -10.66 5.87 9.58
N LEU A 50 -11.59 5.09 9.05
CA LEU A 50 -11.34 4.16 7.94
C LEU A 50 -10.94 4.92 6.65
N LEU A 51 -11.66 6.00 6.34
CA LEU A 51 -11.36 6.87 5.19
C LEU A 51 -9.96 7.50 5.32
N ILE A 52 -9.58 8.00 6.51
CA ILE A 52 -8.25 8.54 6.76
C ILE A 52 -7.18 7.47 6.55
N GLY A 53 -7.38 6.25 7.09
CA GLY A 53 -6.43 5.15 6.91
C GLY A 53 -6.23 4.79 5.45
N LEU A 54 -7.30 4.77 4.65
CA LEU A 54 -7.26 4.49 3.22
C LEU A 54 -6.53 5.59 2.44
N ILE A 55 -6.80 6.86 2.75
CA ILE A 55 -6.12 8.01 2.14
C ILE A 55 -4.61 7.98 2.46
N LEU A 56 -4.23 7.71 3.71
CA LEU A 56 -2.82 7.59 4.10
C LEU A 56 -2.12 6.42 3.39
N GLY A 57 -2.81 5.27 3.23
CA GLY A 57 -2.31 4.13 2.45
C GLY A 57 -2.08 4.48 0.97
N LEU A 58 -3.00 5.22 0.36
CA LEU A 58 -2.87 5.77 -1.00
C LEU A 58 -1.68 6.73 -1.13
N PHE A 59 -1.48 7.62 -0.16
CA PHE A 59 -0.30 8.50 -0.13
C PHE A 59 1.01 7.71 -0.02
N GLY A 60 1.05 6.65 0.80
CA GLY A 60 2.22 5.76 0.88
C GLY A 60 2.53 5.08 -0.45
N LEU A 61 1.50 4.64 -1.18
CA LEU A 61 1.66 4.05 -2.51
C LEU A 61 2.16 5.08 -3.54
N LEU A 62 1.60 6.29 -3.53
CA LEU A 62 2.05 7.38 -4.40
C LEU A 62 3.51 7.75 -4.15
N LEU A 63 3.93 7.83 -2.87
CA LEU A 63 5.32 8.05 -2.51
C LEU A 63 6.23 6.95 -3.04
N TYR A 64 5.83 5.68 -2.92
CA TYR A 64 6.59 4.56 -3.50
C TYR A 64 6.78 4.73 -5.02
N VAL A 65 5.72 5.06 -5.76
CA VAL A 65 5.80 5.29 -7.21
C VAL A 65 6.72 6.46 -7.54
N PHE A 66 6.63 7.55 -6.77
CA PHE A 66 7.44 8.74 -6.98
C PHE A 66 8.92 8.48 -6.72
N VAL A 67 9.24 7.81 -5.61
CA VAL A 67 10.62 7.44 -5.25
C VAL A 67 11.15 6.36 -6.19
N ARG A 68 10.32 5.43 -6.66
CA ARG A 68 10.72 4.42 -7.66
C ARG A 68 11.28 5.08 -8.92
N LYS A 69 10.64 6.15 -9.38
CA LYS A 69 11.05 6.87 -10.59
C LYS A 69 12.47 7.46 -10.47
N ASN A 70 12.92 7.82 -9.28
CA ASN A 70 14.31 8.26 -9.05
C ASN A 70 15.34 7.14 -9.25
N TYR A 71 14.99 5.87 -9.07
CA TYR A 71 15.91 4.76 -9.31
C TYR A 71 16.07 4.42 -10.80
N ASP A 72 15.13 4.82 -11.66
CA ASP A 72 15.22 4.61 -13.12
C ASP A 72 16.05 5.72 -13.81
N GLU A 73 16.43 6.79 -13.10
CA GLU A 73 17.27 7.89 -13.59
C GLU A 73 18.76 7.75 -13.24
N SER A 74 19.15 6.66 -12.54
CA SER A 74 20.54 6.37 -12.10
C SER A 74 21.14 5.19 -12.86
#